data_AF-E7D1P6-F1
#
_entry.id   AF-E7D1P6-F1
#
_cell.length_a   1.000
_cell.length_b   1.000
_cell.length_c   1.000
_cell.angle_alpha   90.00
_cell.angle_beta   90.00
_cell.angle_gamma   90.00
#
_symmetry.space_group_name_H-M   'P 1'
#
loop_
_entity.id
_entity.type
_entity.pdbx_description
1 polymer ?
#
loop_
_entity_poly.entity_id
_entity_poly.type
_entity_poly.pdbx_seq_one_letter_code
_entity_poly.pdbx_strand_id
1 'polypeptide(L)'
;MSGGVDVQLPGDTILSDHHVRRRPQLLYLNSSRGVNHRRRPSKPHQQENLKLVSASELDTALRQGSMPLVLDCRSPFAFPKGHVSGAVPLRCSDRISRRRLQLGRLGLCDLVSDQDAKEKLQACRGSEVVVYDDGTSDADQVTEDHPLSPVIASIRDMGARPVLLRGGWREFSKSQSESCMSPPTPAEEECPPNCQLQNTEDDSKATAILPFLYVGNAKTLRTSAG
;
A
#
# COMPACT_ATOMS: atom_id res chain seq x y z
N MET A 1 33.84 57.72 -48.39
CA MET A 1 34.63 56.69 -49.12
C MET A 1 36.09 56.85 -48.70
N SER A 2 36.84 55.74 -48.67
CA SER A 2 38.17 55.54 -48.06
C SER A 2 38.11 55.11 -46.58
N GLY A 3 38.37 53.88 -46.15
CA GLY A 3 38.88 52.67 -46.82
C GLY A 3 40.34 52.37 -46.46
N GLY A 4 40.56 51.27 -45.73
CA GLY A 4 41.85 50.57 -45.53
C GLY A 4 42.65 51.02 -44.30
N VAL A 5 43.34 50.15 -43.54
CA VAL A 5 43.65 48.72 -43.65
C VAL A 5 44.14 48.25 -42.28
N ASP A 6 43.75 47.03 -41.91
CA ASP A 6 44.32 46.21 -40.83
C ASP A 6 45.55 45.47 -41.37
N VAL A 7 46.65 45.40 -40.62
CA VAL A 7 47.54 44.22 -40.47
C VAL A 7 48.50 44.53 -39.31
N GLN A 8 48.51 43.71 -38.25
CA GLN A 8 49.71 43.00 -37.77
C GLN A 8 49.37 42.00 -36.63
N LEU A 9 49.31 40.71 -36.96
CA LEU A 9 49.60 39.57 -36.06
C LEU A 9 51.13 39.35 -36.03
N PRO A 10 51.76 38.56 -35.13
CA PRO A 10 51.19 37.57 -34.20
C PRO A 10 51.77 37.59 -32.76
N GLY A 11 51.16 36.81 -31.88
CA GLY A 11 51.69 36.48 -30.55
C GLY A 11 50.91 35.32 -29.94
N ASP A 12 51.32 34.10 -30.30
CA ASP A 12 50.80 32.84 -29.74
C ASP A 12 51.23 32.69 -28.28
N THR A 13 50.30 32.45 -27.35
CA THR A 13 50.43 31.36 -26.34
C THR A 13 49.16 31.16 -25.51
N ILE A 14 48.53 30.00 -25.74
CA ILE A 14 48.12 29.00 -24.74
C ILE A 14 46.92 29.28 -23.81
N LEU A 15 45.85 28.55 -24.14
CA LEU A 15 44.97 27.75 -23.28
C LEU A 15 44.81 28.23 -21.83
N SER A 16 43.59 28.67 -21.52
CA SER A 16 42.97 28.37 -20.23
C SER A 16 41.47 28.24 -20.44
N ASP A 17 41.08 26.99 -20.69
CA ASP A 17 39.72 26.49 -20.59
C ASP A 17 39.16 26.77 -19.20
N HIS A 18 38.26 27.74 -19.09
CA HIS A 18 37.27 27.75 -18.02
C HIS A 18 35.88 27.87 -18.65
N HIS A 19 35.42 26.72 -19.12
CA HIS A 19 34.00 26.43 -19.28
C HIS A 19 33.26 26.82 -17.98
N VAL A 20 32.63 28.00 -18.01
CA VAL A 20 31.50 28.31 -17.14
C VAL A 20 30.48 27.21 -17.41
N ARG A 21 30.35 26.27 -16.46
CA ARG A 21 29.30 25.27 -16.46
C ARG A 21 27.96 26.01 -16.51
N ARG A 22 27.41 26.12 -17.72
CA ARG A 22 26.00 26.45 -17.92
C ARG A 22 25.22 25.38 -17.15
N ARG A 23 24.66 25.76 -16.00
CA ARG A 23 23.66 24.95 -15.32
C ARG A 23 22.55 24.67 -16.33
N PRO A 24 22.13 23.42 -16.53
CA PRO A 24 20.95 23.16 -17.33
C PRO A 24 19.78 23.84 -16.61
N GLN A 25 19.11 24.77 -17.29
CA GLN A 25 17.81 25.23 -16.81
C GLN A 25 16.88 24.04 -16.91
N LEU A 26 16.60 23.42 -15.76
CA LEU A 26 15.47 22.54 -15.58
C LEU A 26 14.23 23.36 -15.93
N LEU A 27 13.75 23.21 -17.16
CA LEU A 27 12.41 23.61 -17.54
C LEU A 27 11.48 22.75 -16.69
N TYR A 28 11.07 23.30 -15.55
CA TYR A 28 10.01 22.72 -14.75
C TYR A 28 8.75 22.83 -15.59
N LEU A 29 8.41 21.75 -16.30
CA LEU A 29 7.08 21.56 -16.85
C LEU A 29 6.11 21.73 -15.67
N ASN A 30 5.32 22.79 -15.73
CA ASN A 30 4.20 23.02 -14.83
C ASN A 30 3.24 21.84 -15.00
N SER A 31 3.44 20.80 -14.19
CA SER A 31 2.43 19.79 -13.97
C SER A 31 1.27 20.52 -13.31
N SER A 32 0.17 20.66 -14.06
CA SER A 32 -1.06 21.31 -13.67
C SER A 32 -1.44 20.89 -12.26
N ARG A 33 -1.22 21.80 -11.31
CA ARG A 33 -1.65 21.63 -9.92
C ARG A 33 -3.17 21.55 -9.96
N GLY A 34 -3.70 20.35 -9.76
CA GLY A 34 -5.11 20.13 -9.47
C GLY A 34 -5.56 21.11 -8.39
N VAL A 35 -6.80 21.58 -8.53
CA VAL A 35 -7.43 22.59 -7.68
C VAL A 35 -7.22 22.22 -6.20
N ASN A 36 -6.31 22.92 -5.54
CA ASN A 36 -6.14 22.82 -4.10
C ASN A 36 -7.36 23.44 -3.44
N HIS A 37 -8.37 22.63 -3.14
CA HIS A 37 -9.34 22.97 -2.10
C HIS A 37 -8.55 23.06 -0.79
N ARG A 38 -8.06 24.26 -0.44
CA ARG A 38 -7.60 24.58 0.91
C ARG A 38 -8.74 24.21 1.86
N ARG A 39 -8.61 23.04 2.49
CA ARG A 39 -9.57 22.56 3.50
C ARG A 39 -9.64 23.63 4.57
N ARG A 40 -10.85 24.14 4.83
CA ARG A 40 -11.12 24.86 6.09
C ARG A 40 -10.82 23.89 7.24
N PRO A 41 -10.25 24.35 8.36
CA PRO A 41 -10.14 23.51 9.55
C PRO A 41 -11.53 22.99 9.89
N SER A 42 -11.71 21.67 9.83
CA SER A 42 -12.95 21.02 10.20
C SER A 42 -13.20 21.28 11.69
N LYS A 43 -14.44 21.63 12.03
CA LYS A 43 -14.92 21.68 13.41
C LYS A 43 -14.61 20.33 14.09
N PRO A 44 -14.42 20.27 15.43
CA PRO A 44 -14.26 19.00 16.13
C PRO A 44 -15.45 18.12 15.75
N HIS A 45 -15.15 16.99 15.10
CA HIS A 45 -16.17 16.07 14.65
C HIS A 45 -16.95 15.63 15.88
N GLN A 46 -18.22 16.04 15.99
CA GLN A 46 -19.15 15.27 16.79
C GLN A 46 -18.99 13.83 16.31
N GLN A 47 -18.73 12.93 17.25
CA GLN A 47 -18.55 11.52 17.03
C GLN A 47 -19.89 10.97 16.53
N GLU A 48 -20.18 11.21 15.25
CA GLU A 48 -21.38 10.71 14.61
C GLU A 48 -21.35 9.19 14.73
N ASN A 49 -22.46 8.63 15.18
CA ASN A 49 -22.57 7.23 15.56
C ASN A 49 -22.11 6.34 14.40
N LEU A 50 -20.97 5.66 14.56
CA LEU A 50 -20.43 4.78 13.53
C LEU A 50 -21.30 3.53 13.49
N LYS A 51 -21.97 3.29 12.35
CA LYS A 51 -22.82 2.11 12.16
C LYS A 51 -21.95 0.85 12.19
N LEU A 52 -22.44 -0.19 12.85
CA LEU A 52 -21.86 -1.54 12.82
C LEU A 52 -22.67 -2.43 11.86
N VAL A 53 -21.99 -3.37 11.22
CA VAL A 53 -22.60 -4.48 10.49
C VAL A 53 -22.04 -5.79 11.02
N SER A 54 -22.91 -6.76 11.27
CA SER A 54 -22.50 -8.10 11.68
C SER A 54 -21.99 -8.91 10.48
N ALA A 55 -21.21 -9.95 10.75
CA ALA A 55 -20.65 -10.79 9.70
C ALA A 55 -21.74 -11.51 8.87
N SER A 56 -22.84 -11.91 9.51
CA SER A 56 -24.00 -12.53 8.84
C SER A 56 -24.77 -11.56 7.95
N GLU A 57 -24.94 -10.31 8.39
CA GLU A 57 -25.63 -9.29 7.58
C GLU A 57 -24.82 -8.95 6.33
N LEU A 58 -23.49 -8.82 6.48
CA LEU A 58 -22.62 -8.58 5.34
C LEU A 58 -22.64 -9.77 4.36
N ASP A 59 -22.53 -11.01 4.83
CA ASP A 59 -22.60 -12.20 3.99
C ASP A 59 -23.92 -12.32 3.23
N THR A 60 -25.04 -12.04 3.90
CA THR A 60 -26.36 -12.01 3.25
C THR A 60 -26.39 -10.98 2.12
N ALA A 61 -25.87 -9.77 2.36
CA ALA A 61 -25.81 -8.73 1.34
C ALA A 61 -24.93 -9.10 0.14
N LEU A 62 -23.79 -9.78 0.40
CA LEU A 62 -22.89 -10.30 -0.63
C LEU A 62 -23.58 -11.34 -1.51
N ARG A 63 -24.25 -12.33 -0.92
CA ARG A 63 -24.95 -13.40 -1.66
C ARG A 63 -26.13 -12.89 -2.47
N GLN A 64 -26.81 -11.84 -2.00
CA GLN A 64 -27.92 -11.22 -2.70
C GLN A 64 -27.50 -10.28 -3.84
N GLY A 65 -26.19 -10.11 -4.08
CA GLY A 65 -25.67 -9.18 -5.10
C GLY A 65 -25.85 -7.70 -4.74
N SER A 66 -26.27 -7.40 -3.52
CA SER A 66 -26.44 -6.05 -2.98
C SER A 66 -25.14 -5.52 -2.35
N MET A 67 -23.99 -5.92 -2.91
CA MET A 67 -22.67 -5.75 -2.30
C MET A 67 -22.34 -4.25 -2.11
N PRO A 68 -22.25 -3.76 -0.85
CA PRO A 68 -21.69 -2.44 -0.61
C PRO A 68 -20.19 -2.44 -0.96
N LEU A 69 -19.61 -1.27 -1.19
CA LEU A 69 -18.15 -1.18 -1.34
C LEU A 69 -17.49 -1.59 -0.01
N VAL A 70 -16.67 -2.64 -0.04
CA VAL A 70 -15.97 -3.15 1.15
C VAL A 70 -14.48 -2.81 1.05
N LEU A 71 -13.92 -2.16 2.07
CA LEU A 71 -12.51 -1.80 2.17
C LEU A 71 -11.82 -2.63 3.25
N ASP A 72 -10.78 -3.36 2.85
CA ASP A 72 -9.87 -4.06 3.77
C ASP A 72 -8.76 -3.08 4.20
N CYS A 73 -8.77 -2.70 5.47
CA CYS A 73 -7.81 -1.76 6.05
C CYS A 73 -6.64 -2.44 6.77
N ARG A 74 -6.50 -3.78 6.63
CA ARG A 74 -5.38 -4.52 7.21
C ARG A 74 -4.08 -4.25 6.48
N SER A 75 -3.01 -4.86 6.99
CA SER A 75 -1.73 -4.88 6.29
C SER A 75 -1.89 -5.44 4.87
N PRO A 76 -1.22 -4.85 3.85
CA PRO A 76 -1.19 -5.38 2.50
C PRO A 76 -0.70 -6.83 2.41
N PHE A 77 0.01 -7.33 3.43
CA PHE A 77 0.46 -8.73 3.51
C PHE A 77 -0.61 -9.69 4.05
N ALA A 78 -1.70 -9.17 4.64
CA ALA A 78 -2.80 -9.97 5.17
C ALA A 78 -3.86 -10.27 4.10
N PHE A 79 -4.14 -9.31 3.22
CA PHE A 79 -5.15 -9.44 2.17
C PHE A 79 -4.95 -10.68 1.26
N PRO A 80 -3.73 -10.99 0.77
CA PRO A 80 -3.50 -12.16 -0.07
C PRO A 80 -3.64 -13.49 0.66
N LYS A 81 -3.68 -13.51 2.00
CA LYS A 81 -3.85 -14.73 2.80
C LYS A 81 -5.32 -15.10 3.01
N GLY A 82 -6.23 -14.22 2.63
CA GLY A 82 -7.66 -14.37 2.86
C GLY A 82 -8.30 -13.01 3.13
N HIS A 83 -9.40 -12.70 2.46
CA HIS A 83 -10.16 -11.46 2.62
C HIS A 83 -11.65 -11.71 2.32
N VAL A 84 -12.51 -10.76 2.68
CA VAL A 84 -13.94 -10.79 2.33
C VAL A 84 -14.10 -10.72 0.81
N SER A 85 -14.97 -11.52 0.22
CA SER A 85 -15.19 -11.54 -1.23
C SER A 85 -15.58 -10.15 -1.76
N GLY A 86 -14.93 -9.72 -2.85
CA GLY A 86 -15.13 -8.40 -3.44
C GLY A 86 -14.54 -7.23 -2.65
N ALA A 87 -13.82 -7.47 -1.55
CA ALA A 87 -13.16 -6.42 -0.79
C ALA A 87 -11.98 -5.80 -1.53
N VAL A 88 -11.79 -4.51 -1.35
CA VAL A 88 -10.71 -3.72 -1.95
C VAL A 88 -9.61 -3.49 -0.91
N PRO A 89 -8.35 -3.86 -1.19
CA PRO A 89 -7.25 -3.62 -0.26
C PRO A 89 -6.88 -2.14 -0.22
N LEU A 90 -6.84 -1.57 0.98
CA LEU A 90 -6.45 -0.18 1.22
C LEU A 90 -5.04 -0.10 1.81
N ARG A 91 -4.14 0.63 1.15
CA ARG A 91 -2.74 0.78 1.61
C ARG A 91 -2.58 1.78 2.77
N CYS A 92 -3.36 1.64 3.83
CA CYS A 92 -3.39 2.55 4.98
C CYS A 92 -2.66 2.02 6.23
N SER A 93 -1.96 0.89 6.12
CA SER A 93 -1.30 0.25 7.27
C SER A 93 -0.09 1.01 7.80
N ASP A 94 0.58 1.82 6.99
CA ASP A 94 1.76 2.58 7.40
C ASP A 94 1.40 3.96 7.99
N ARG A 95 2.25 4.43 8.91
CA ARG A 95 2.04 5.68 9.65
C ARG A 95 2.08 6.92 8.75
N ILE A 96 2.86 6.89 7.67
CA ILE A 96 3.07 8.04 6.78
C ILE A 96 1.79 8.28 5.98
N SER A 97 1.24 7.24 5.38
CA SER A 97 -0.02 7.25 4.62
C SER A 97 -1.17 7.72 5.50
N ARG A 98 -1.32 7.16 6.72
CA ARG A 98 -2.35 7.62 7.66
C ARG A 98 -2.21 9.09 8.03
N ARG A 99 -0.99 9.54 8.35
CA ARG A 99 -0.75 10.95 8.70
C ARG A 99 -1.06 11.87 7.53
N ARG A 100 -0.71 11.49 6.31
CA ARG A 100 -1.03 12.29 5.12
C ARG A 100 -2.52 12.32 4.83
N LEU A 101 -3.23 11.20 5.03
CA LEU A 101 -4.69 11.12 4.91
C LEU A 101 -5.38 12.02 5.93
N GLN A 102 -4.96 11.95 7.20
CA GLN A 102 -5.46 12.81 8.28
C GLN A 102 -5.24 14.30 8.01
N LEU A 103 -4.08 14.66 7.44
CA LEU A 103 -3.77 16.04 7.04
C LEU A 103 -4.44 16.47 5.72
N GLY A 104 -5.18 15.59 5.04
CA GLY A 104 -5.79 15.87 3.73
C GLY A 104 -4.78 16.06 2.59
N ARG A 105 -3.54 15.58 2.75
CA ARG A 105 -2.46 15.60 1.74
C ARG A 105 -2.39 14.32 0.90
N LEU A 106 -3.32 13.42 1.12
CA LEU A 106 -3.52 12.15 0.45
C LEU A 106 -5.01 11.87 0.50
N GLY A 107 -5.63 11.51 -0.62
CA GLY A 107 -7.03 11.09 -0.68
C GLY A 107 -7.18 9.60 -0.47
N LEU A 108 -8.39 9.16 -0.13
CA LEU A 108 -8.69 7.73 0.04
C LEU A 108 -8.49 6.94 -1.26
N CYS A 109 -8.86 7.52 -2.41
CA CYS A 109 -8.64 6.92 -3.73
C CYS A 109 -7.16 6.70 -4.07
N ASP A 110 -6.24 7.48 -3.49
CA ASP A 110 -4.79 7.34 -3.74
C ASP A 110 -4.21 6.08 -3.05
N LEU A 111 -4.93 5.54 -2.06
CA LEU A 111 -4.53 4.36 -1.30
C LEU A 111 -5.00 3.05 -1.95
N VAL A 112 -5.88 3.14 -2.94
CA VAL A 112 -6.38 2.02 -3.73
C VAL A 112 -5.53 1.87 -4.99
N SER A 113 -5.30 0.64 -5.44
CA SER A 113 -4.54 0.38 -6.68
C SER A 113 -5.44 0.13 -7.87
N ASP A 114 -6.46 -0.68 -7.63
CA ASP A 114 -7.42 -1.08 -8.63
C ASP A 114 -8.21 0.13 -9.14
N GLN A 115 -8.29 0.25 -10.47
CA GLN A 115 -8.87 1.42 -11.11
C GLN A 115 -10.41 1.39 -10.99
N ASP A 116 -11.02 0.21 -11.14
CA ASP A 116 -12.47 0.04 -11.01
C ASP A 116 -12.93 0.35 -9.59
N ALA A 117 -12.18 -0.11 -8.58
CA ALA A 117 -12.43 0.24 -7.18
C ALA A 117 -12.29 1.75 -6.91
N LYS A 118 -11.32 2.44 -7.54
CA LYS A 118 -11.19 3.90 -7.41
C LYS A 118 -12.41 4.62 -7.94
N GLU A 119 -12.93 4.20 -9.08
CA GLU A 119 -14.14 4.79 -9.69
C GLU A 119 -15.37 4.58 -8.80
N LYS A 120 -15.55 3.35 -8.28
CA LYS A 120 -16.61 3.05 -7.31
C LYS A 120 -16.50 3.92 -6.06
N LEU A 121 -15.27 4.12 -5.56
CA LEU A 121 -15.02 4.97 -4.40
C LEU A 121 -15.29 6.45 -4.70
N GLN A 122 -14.95 6.95 -5.90
CA GLN A 122 -15.29 8.33 -6.30
C GLN A 122 -16.80 8.53 -6.44
N ALA A 123 -17.54 7.50 -6.86
CA ALA A 123 -18.98 7.52 -7.02
C ALA A 123 -19.76 7.15 -5.73
N CYS A 124 -19.09 6.91 -4.59
CA CYS A 124 -19.73 6.34 -3.39
C CYS A 124 -20.58 7.35 -2.58
N ARG A 125 -20.80 8.57 -3.07
CA ARG A 125 -21.54 9.61 -2.36
C ARG A 125 -22.98 9.15 -2.07
N GLY A 126 -23.40 9.21 -0.81
CA GLY A 126 -24.71 8.73 -0.33
C GLY A 126 -24.78 7.22 -0.04
N SER A 127 -23.83 6.43 -0.54
CA SER A 127 -23.75 4.99 -0.34
C SER A 127 -23.12 4.62 1.00
N GLU A 128 -23.38 3.39 1.45
CA GLU A 128 -22.66 2.80 2.57
C GLU A 128 -21.33 2.21 2.08
N VAL A 129 -20.26 2.45 2.84
CA VAL A 129 -18.93 1.87 2.59
C VAL A 129 -18.53 1.08 3.83
N VAL A 130 -18.40 -0.22 3.68
CA VAL A 130 -18.01 -1.12 4.76
C VAL A 130 -16.49 -1.09 4.90
N VAL A 131 -15.99 -0.92 6.13
CA VAL A 131 -14.57 -0.96 6.46
C VAL A 131 -14.33 -2.04 7.51
N TYR A 132 -13.19 -2.72 7.42
CA TYR A 132 -12.78 -3.68 8.43
C TYR A 132 -11.27 -3.75 8.59
N ASP A 133 -10.84 -4.11 9.80
CA ASP A 133 -9.47 -4.49 10.12
C ASP A 133 -9.44 -5.94 10.61
N ASP A 134 -8.41 -6.34 11.36
CA ASP A 134 -8.31 -7.71 11.87
C ASP A 134 -9.39 -8.05 12.91
N GLY A 135 -9.94 -7.08 13.66
CA GLY A 135 -10.57 -7.45 14.91
C GLY A 135 -11.31 -6.40 15.72
N THR A 136 -11.56 -5.21 15.19
CA THR A 136 -12.34 -4.19 15.90
C THR A 136 -13.81 -4.62 15.97
N SER A 137 -14.35 -4.67 17.17
CA SER A 137 -15.73 -5.16 17.41
C SER A 137 -16.74 -4.06 17.63
N ASP A 138 -16.34 -2.94 18.23
CA ASP A 138 -17.27 -1.90 18.63
C ASP A 138 -16.84 -0.53 18.10
N ALA A 139 -17.82 0.32 17.81
CA ALA A 139 -17.60 1.69 17.33
C ALA A 139 -16.78 2.53 18.34
N ASP A 140 -16.96 2.29 19.63
CA ASP A 140 -16.28 3.03 20.71
C ASP A 140 -14.78 2.75 20.78
N GLN A 141 -14.31 1.63 20.21
CA GLN A 141 -12.88 1.32 20.11
C GLN A 141 -12.17 2.21 19.08
N VAL A 142 -12.95 2.76 18.12
CA VAL A 142 -12.45 3.67 17.09
C VAL A 142 -12.33 5.08 17.64
N THR A 143 -11.32 5.27 18.49
CA THR A 143 -10.91 6.56 19.04
C THR A 143 -10.15 7.41 18.01
N GLU A 144 -9.88 8.68 18.26
CA GLU A 144 -9.19 9.57 17.29
C GLU A 144 -7.82 9.04 16.83
N ASP A 145 -7.11 8.33 17.69
CA ASP A 145 -5.80 7.73 17.41
C ASP A 145 -5.88 6.35 16.72
N HIS A 146 -7.09 5.79 16.58
CA HIS A 146 -7.30 4.47 15.99
C HIS A 146 -6.89 4.47 14.49
N PRO A 147 -6.25 3.41 13.98
CA PRO A 147 -5.81 3.35 12.58
C PRO A 147 -6.93 3.54 11.54
N LEU A 148 -8.17 3.16 11.89
CA LEU A 148 -9.35 3.33 11.03
C LEU A 148 -9.91 4.76 11.02
N SER A 149 -9.60 5.58 12.02
CA SER A 149 -10.16 6.92 12.18
C SER A 149 -9.93 7.85 10.99
N PRO A 150 -8.71 7.96 10.41
CA PRO A 150 -8.51 8.77 9.20
C PRO A 150 -9.24 8.20 7.97
N VAL A 151 -9.46 6.88 7.89
CA VAL A 151 -10.22 6.24 6.80
C VAL A 151 -11.69 6.60 6.92
N ILE A 152 -12.28 6.43 8.11
CA ILE A 152 -13.68 6.74 8.40
C ILE A 152 -13.97 8.23 8.18
N ALA A 153 -13.08 9.11 8.66
CA ALA A 153 -13.19 10.54 8.42
C ALA A 153 -13.14 10.86 6.92
N SER A 154 -12.24 10.24 6.17
CA SER A 154 -12.16 10.46 4.72
C SER A 154 -13.39 9.97 3.96
N ILE A 155 -14.03 8.88 4.39
CA ILE A 155 -15.29 8.39 3.79
C ILE A 155 -16.41 9.41 4.03
N ARG A 156 -16.50 9.96 5.25
CA ARG A 156 -17.46 11.02 5.60
C ARG A 156 -17.22 12.29 4.80
N ASP A 157 -15.97 12.70 4.63
CA ASP A 157 -15.59 13.87 3.81
C ASP A 157 -16.03 13.72 2.35
N MET A 158 -16.05 12.48 1.83
CA MET A 158 -16.55 12.17 0.48
C MET A 158 -18.09 12.15 0.39
N GLY A 159 -18.79 12.35 1.50
CA GLY A 159 -20.25 12.32 1.57
C GLY A 159 -20.84 10.92 1.54
N ALA A 160 -20.06 9.91 1.93
CA ALA A 160 -20.51 8.53 2.07
C ALA A 160 -20.68 8.15 3.56
N ARG A 161 -21.35 7.02 3.81
CA ARG A 161 -21.66 6.55 5.16
C ARG A 161 -20.75 5.37 5.53
N PRO A 162 -19.74 5.57 6.40
CA PRO A 162 -18.88 4.48 6.83
C PRO A 162 -19.66 3.51 7.72
N VAL A 163 -19.43 2.22 7.51
CA VAL A 163 -19.98 1.12 8.31
C VAL A 163 -18.83 0.22 8.73
N LEU A 164 -18.73 -0.12 10.00
CA LEU A 164 -17.67 -0.97 10.53
C LEU A 164 -18.14 -2.42 10.62
N LEU A 165 -17.36 -3.35 10.06
CA LEU A 165 -17.59 -4.79 10.24
C LEU A 165 -17.23 -5.20 11.66
N ARG A 166 -18.23 -5.63 12.42
CA ARG A 166 -18.05 -6.12 13.79
C ARG A 166 -17.16 -7.35 13.82
N GLY A 167 -16.11 -7.28 14.63
CA GLY A 167 -15.15 -8.38 14.84
C GLY A 167 -14.10 -8.50 13.75
N GLY A 168 -14.14 -7.61 12.76
CA GLY A 168 -13.20 -7.55 11.64
C GLY A 168 -13.09 -8.88 10.87
N TRP A 169 -11.94 -9.07 10.25
CA TRP A 169 -11.63 -10.27 9.48
C TRP A 169 -11.69 -11.55 10.32
N ARG A 170 -11.17 -11.55 11.55
CA ARG A 170 -11.07 -12.76 12.39
C ARG A 170 -12.42 -13.37 12.73
N GLU A 171 -13.44 -12.55 12.93
CA GLU A 171 -14.80 -13.04 13.21
C GLU A 171 -15.44 -13.50 11.90
N PHE A 172 -15.42 -12.66 10.86
CA PHE A 172 -16.01 -12.97 9.57
C PHE A 172 -15.47 -14.26 8.95
N SER A 173 -14.14 -14.45 8.96
CA SER A 173 -13.51 -15.63 8.36
C SER A 173 -13.89 -16.94 9.05
N LYS A 174 -14.30 -16.88 10.32
CA LYS A 174 -14.73 -18.06 11.10
C LYS A 174 -16.19 -18.39 10.84
N SER A 175 -17.05 -17.38 10.79
CA SER A 175 -18.50 -17.59 10.67
C SER A 175 -19.00 -17.64 9.23
N GLN A 176 -18.27 -17.11 8.24
CA GLN A 176 -18.70 -17.04 6.84
C GLN A 176 -17.57 -17.40 5.86
N SER A 177 -17.07 -18.63 5.95
CA SER A 177 -15.99 -19.11 5.09
C SER A 177 -16.33 -19.12 3.59
N GLU A 178 -17.60 -19.28 3.22
CA GLU A 178 -18.02 -19.33 1.81
C GLU A 178 -17.94 -17.97 1.10
N SER A 179 -18.03 -16.87 1.86
CA SER A 179 -17.88 -15.50 1.34
C SER A 179 -16.46 -14.97 1.52
N CYS A 180 -15.51 -15.85 1.85
CA CYS A 180 -14.09 -15.51 1.93
C CYS A 180 -13.39 -15.86 0.62
N MET A 181 -12.54 -14.96 0.15
CA MET A 181 -11.58 -15.22 -0.92
C MET A 181 -10.24 -15.53 -0.26
N SER A 182 -9.90 -16.80 -0.15
CA SER A 182 -8.53 -17.23 0.09
C SER A 182 -7.79 -17.33 -1.24
N PRO A 183 -6.45 -17.21 -1.26
CA PRO A 183 -5.71 -17.66 -2.43
C PRO A 183 -6.14 -19.11 -2.70
N PRO A 184 -6.22 -19.54 -3.98
CA PRO A 184 -6.27 -20.97 -4.23
C PRO A 184 -5.10 -21.54 -3.43
N THR A 185 -5.38 -22.48 -2.52
CA THR A 185 -4.32 -23.36 -2.06
C THR A 185 -3.62 -23.77 -3.36
N PRO A 186 -2.32 -23.51 -3.56
CA PRO A 186 -1.63 -24.30 -4.56
C PRO A 186 -2.07 -25.71 -4.21
N ALA A 187 -2.81 -26.35 -5.12
CA ALA A 187 -3.14 -27.75 -4.98
C ALA A 187 -1.86 -28.36 -4.46
N GLU A 188 -1.97 -29.09 -3.35
CA GLU A 188 -0.87 -29.90 -2.85
C GLU A 188 -0.26 -30.51 -4.11
N GLU A 189 0.86 -29.96 -4.58
CA GLU A 189 1.72 -30.71 -5.46
C GLU A 189 2.09 -31.81 -4.50
N GLU A 190 1.36 -32.92 -4.64
CA GLU A 190 1.85 -34.22 -4.28
C GLU A 190 3.32 -34.15 -4.63
N CYS A 191 4.14 -34.03 -3.58
CA CYS A 191 5.55 -34.23 -3.75
C CYS A 191 5.61 -35.56 -4.50
N PRO A 192 6.22 -35.61 -5.71
CA PRO A 192 6.52 -36.92 -6.27
C PRO A 192 7.24 -37.66 -5.14
N PRO A 193 6.84 -38.89 -4.79
CA PRO A 193 7.36 -39.60 -3.63
C PRO A 193 8.78 -40.08 -3.95
N ASN A 194 9.70 -39.18 -4.26
CA ASN A 194 11.13 -39.42 -4.30
C ASN A 194 11.95 -38.12 -4.41
N CYS A 195 11.81 -37.22 -3.44
CA CYS A 195 12.92 -36.33 -3.09
C CYS A 195 13.33 -36.63 -1.65
N GLN A 196 13.70 -37.90 -1.42
CA GLN A 196 14.70 -38.18 -0.41
C GLN A 196 15.95 -37.42 -0.86
N LEU A 197 16.18 -36.25 -0.25
CA LEU A 197 17.52 -35.69 -0.13
C LEU A 197 18.33 -36.78 0.57
N GLN A 198 18.97 -37.63 -0.23
CA GLN A 198 20.04 -38.45 0.22
C GLN A 198 21.03 -37.49 0.85
N ASN A 199 21.21 -37.61 2.17
CA ASN A 199 22.38 -37.08 2.84
C ASN A 199 23.58 -37.81 2.24
N THR A 200 24.07 -37.32 1.10
CA THR A 200 25.41 -37.60 0.64
C THR A 200 26.31 -36.72 1.48
N GLU A 201 26.98 -37.33 2.45
CA GLU A 201 28.12 -36.77 3.14
C GLU A 201 29.21 -36.47 2.10
N ASP A 202 29.15 -35.31 1.46
CA ASP A 202 30.13 -34.91 0.46
C ASP A 202 30.58 -33.47 0.68
N ASP A 203 31.90 -33.31 0.53
CA ASP A 203 32.73 -32.13 0.76
C ASP A 203 32.01 -30.80 0.51
N SER A 204 31.78 -30.03 1.58
CA SER A 204 30.99 -28.80 1.56
C SER A 204 31.78 -27.64 0.95
N LYS A 205 31.91 -27.61 -0.38
CA LYS A 205 32.43 -26.42 -1.08
C LYS A 205 31.36 -25.32 -1.05
N ALA A 206 31.72 -24.14 -0.54
CA ALA A 206 30.82 -23.00 -0.48
C ALA A 206 30.26 -22.67 -1.88
N THR A 207 28.94 -22.47 -1.97
CA THR A 207 28.25 -22.21 -3.25
C THR A 207 28.24 -20.71 -3.52
N ALA A 208 28.75 -20.29 -4.69
CA ALA A 208 28.73 -18.90 -5.11
C ALA A 208 27.30 -18.46 -5.49
N ILE A 209 26.80 -17.41 -4.87
CA ILE A 209 25.57 -16.71 -5.27
C ILE A 209 25.92 -15.54 -6.20
N LEU A 210 27.08 -14.92 -5.97
CA LEU A 210 27.70 -13.94 -6.86
C LEU A 210 29.20 -14.26 -6.96
N PRO A 211 29.94 -13.71 -7.94
CA PRO A 211 31.38 -13.96 -8.05
C PRO A 211 32.17 -13.70 -6.76
N PHE A 212 31.64 -12.83 -5.88
CA PHE A 212 32.21 -12.44 -4.60
C PHE A 212 31.41 -12.89 -3.36
N LEU A 213 30.27 -13.57 -3.53
CA LEU A 213 29.41 -13.97 -2.41
C LEU A 213 29.21 -15.48 -2.43
N TYR A 214 29.66 -16.14 -1.37
CA TYR A 214 29.57 -17.58 -1.22
C TYR A 214 28.79 -17.90 0.05
N VAL A 215 27.86 -18.86 -0.04
CA VAL A 215 27.11 -19.37 1.11
C VAL A 215 27.62 -20.77 1.46
N GLY A 216 27.92 -20.97 2.73
CA GLY A 216 28.28 -22.26 3.31
C GLY A 216 27.34 -22.60 4.47
N ASN A 217 27.06 -23.89 4.67
CA ASN A 217 26.22 -24.35 5.78
C ASN A 217 27.04 -24.35 7.08
N ALA A 218 26.59 -23.60 8.09
CA ALA A 218 27.24 -23.56 9.40
C ALA A 218 27.00 -24.87 10.16
N LYS A 219 28.05 -25.65 10.40
CA LYS A 219 28.00 -26.81 11.28
C LYS A 219 27.98 -26.32 12.73
N THR A 220 26.87 -26.57 13.43
CA THR A 220 26.81 -26.36 14.89
C THR A 220 27.71 -27.39 15.56
N LEU A 221 28.89 -26.99 16.01
CA LEU A 221 29.75 -27.84 16.84
C LEU A 221 29.08 -28.01 18.21
N ARG A 222 28.52 -29.19 18.47
CA ARG A 222 28.13 -29.60 19.81
C ARG A 222 29.40 -30.00 20.56
N THR A 223 29.86 -29.15 21.47
CA THR A 223 30.90 -29.47 22.44
C THR A 223 30.33 -30.42 23.50
N SER A 224 30.67 -31.70 23.43
CA SER A 224 30.54 -32.62 24.57
C SER A 224 31.79 -32.48 25.45
N ALA A 225 31.63 -31.83 26.60
CA ALA A 225 32.61 -31.90 27.69
C ALA A 225 32.28 -33.16 28.52
N GLY A 226 33.22 -34.10 28.57
CA GLY A 226 33.32 -35.15 29.58
C GLY A 226 34.43 -34.80 30.56
#